data_AF-A0A3D1R374-F1
#
_entry.id   AF-A0A3D1R374-F1
#
_cell.length_a   1.000
_cell.length_b   1.000
_cell.length_c   1.000
_cell.angle_alpha   90.00
_cell.angle_beta   90.00
_cell.angle_gamma   90.00
#
_symmetry.space_group_name_H-M   'P 1'
#
loop_
_entity.id
_entity.type
_entity.pdbx_description
1 polymer ?
#
loop_
_entity_poly.entity_id
_entity_poly.type
_entity_poly.pdbx_seq_one_letter_code
_entity_poly.pdbx_strand_id
1 'polypeptide(L)'
;MPTDTLLQLAAPLAAGLNYLEVIKHSGPVGIFVLLLLLGASVASWAIIALKYFHIRQAQKQSVEFLDIFWQSKRLDAIYQAAEKLSVSPISQVFRAGYIELSKVTAGAAEGAERQDLDGIENIERALRRASVAELTYLESKVAFLATTGSAAPFVGLFGTVW
;
A
#
# COMPACT_ATOMS: atom_id res chain seq x y z
N MET A 1 -56.18 -39.28 5.16
CA MET A 1 -55.43 -38.07 5.58
C MET A 1 -54.17 -38.00 4.72
N PRO A 2 -53.83 -36.83 4.17
CA PRO A 2 -52.93 -36.74 3.03
C PRO A 2 -51.46 -36.67 3.52
N THR A 3 -50.75 -37.79 3.43
CA THR A 3 -49.29 -37.81 3.63
C THR A 3 -48.54 -37.26 2.42
N ASP A 4 -49.16 -37.28 1.24
CA ASP A 4 -48.56 -36.82 -0.01
C ASP A 4 -48.44 -35.29 -0.09
N THR A 5 -49.37 -34.56 0.55
CA THR A 5 -49.32 -33.08 0.61
C THR A 5 -48.16 -32.56 1.46
N LEU A 6 -47.70 -33.31 2.47
CA LEU A 6 -46.56 -32.88 3.29
C LEU A 6 -45.22 -33.09 2.57
N LEU A 7 -45.11 -34.11 1.73
CA LEU A 7 -43.92 -34.33 0.89
C LEU A 7 -43.83 -33.33 -0.27
N GLN A 8 -44.98 -32.92 -0.83
CA GLN A 8 -45.04 -31.88 -1.87
C GLN A 8 -44.71 -30.48 -1.35
N LEU A 9 -45.04 -30.17 -0.09
CA LEU A 9 -44.67 -28.92 0.58
C LEU A 9 -43.18 -28.86 0.97
N ALA A 10 -42.51 -30.00 1.12
CA ALA A 10 -41.08 -30.07 1.46
C ALA A 10 -40.14 -30.03 0.23
N ALA A 11 -40.62 -30.43 -0.95
CA ALA A 11 -39.86 -30.36 -2.21
C ALA A 11 -39.35 -28.94 -2.57
N PRO A 12 -40.14 -27.85 -2.44
CA PRO A 12 -39.64 -26.51 -2.75
C PRO A 12 -38.66 -25.96 -1.69
N LEU A 13 -38.56 -26.56 -0.50
CA LEU A 13 -37.52 -26.23 0.49
C LEU A 13 -36.16 -26.86 0.16
N ALA A 14 -36.16 -27.99 -0.56
CA ALA A 14 -34.95 -28.68 -1.01
C ALA A 14 -34.44 -28.21 -2.37
N ALA A 15 -35.23 -27.41 -3.10
CA ALA A 15 -34.77 -26.64 -4.25
C ALA A 15 -33.87 -25.50 -3.77
N GLY A 16 -32.72 -25.87 -3.20
CA GLY A 16 -31.65 -24.95 -2.86
C GLY A 16 -31.32 -24.12 -4.10
N LEU A 17 -31.25 -22.80 -3.91
CA LEU A 17 -30.94 -21.83 -4.96
C LEU A 17 -29.84 -22.36 -5.89
N ASN A 18 -30.23 -22.81 -7.09
CA ASN A 18 -29.27 -23.15 -8.13
C ASN A 18 -28.62 -21.84 -8.59
N TYR A 19 -27.46 -21.49 -8.03
CA TYR A 19 -26.72 -20.28 -8.39
C TYR A 19 -26.46 -20.20 -9.91
N LEU A 20 -26.26 -21.34 -10.56
CA LEU A 20 -26.16 -21.46 -12.01
C LEU A 20 -27.44 -21.07 -12.75
N GLU A 21 -28.60 -21.37 -12.17
CA GLU A 21 -29.90 -21.03 -12.74
C GLU A 21 -30.21 -19.54 -12.58
N VAL A 22 -29.82 -18.94 -11.45
CA VAL A 22 -29.90 -17.49 -11.20
C VAL A 22 -28.99 -16.70 -12.16
N ILE A 23 -27.76 -17.18 -12.39
CA ILE A 23 -26.83 -16.55 -13.33
C ILE A 23 -27.33 -16.71 -14.77
N LYS A 24 -27.90 -17.86 -15.14
CA LYS A 24 -28.50 -18.07 -16.47
C LYS A 24 -29.68 -17.15 -16.77
N HIS A 25 -30.43 -16.74 -15.74
CA HIS A 25 -31.54 -15.78 -15.87
C HIS A 25 -31.07 -14.32 -15.79
N SER A 26 -29.84 -14.06 -15.37
CA SER A 26 -29.27 -12.71 -15.37
C SER A 26 -28.93 -12.29 -16.80
N GLY A 27 -29.30 -11.05 -17.14
CA GLY A 27 -28.97 -10.47 -18.45
C GLY A 27 -27.46 -10.43 -18.70
N PRO A 28 -27.03 -10.30 -19.98
CA PRO A 28 -25.61 -10.27 -20.34
C PRO A 28 -24.82 -9.15 -19.62
N VAL A 29 -25.49 -8.04 -19.30
CA VAL A 29 -24.92 -6.91 -18.55
C VAL A 29 -24.62 -7.31 -17.10
N GLY A 30 -25.55 -7.96 -16.41
CA GLY A 30 -25.35 -8.42 -15.03
C GLY A 30 -24.20 -9.42 -14.90
N ILE A 31 -24.08 -10.36 -15.84
CA ILE A 31 -22.96 -11.32 -15.88
C ILE A 31 -21.62 -10.60 -16.09
N PHE A 32 -21.57 -9.63 -17.00
CA PHE A 32 -20.37 -8.82 -17.23
C PHE A 32 -19.95 -8.03 -15.98
N VAL A 33 -20.89 -7.36 -15.32
CA VAL A 33 -20.65 -6.63 -14.06
C VAL A 33 -20.13 -7.57 -12.97
N LEU A 34 -20.72 -8.75 -12.84
CA LEU A 34 -20.30 -9.74 -11.86
C LEU A 34 -18.86 -10.22 -12.11
N LEU A 35 -18.50 -10.51 -13.37
CA LEU A 35 -17.13 -10.88 -13.74
C LEU A 35 -16.14 -9.74 -13.48
N LEU A 36 -16.51 -8.50 -13.78
CA LEU A 36 -15.69 -7.31 -13.50
C LEU A 36 -15.44 -7.15 -12.00
N LEU A 37 -16.48 -7.24 -11.17
CA LEU A 37 -16.36 -7.15 -9.71
C LEU A 37 -15.52 -8.30 -9.14
N LEU A 38 -15.66 -9.51 -9.68
CA LEU A 38 -14.84 -10.64 -9.32
C LEU A 38 -13.36 -10.38 -9.63
N GLY A 39 -13.05 -9.90 -10.83
CA GLY A 39 -11.69 -9.51 -11.22
C GLY A 39 -11.11 -8.42 -10.32
N ALA A 40 -11.90 -7.39 -10.02
CA ALA A 40 -11.51 -6.30 -9.11
C ALA A 40 -11.25 -6.80 -7.68
N SER A 41 -12.01 -7.79 -7.21
CA SER A 41 -11.81 -8.43 -5.89
C SER A 41 -10.48 -9.18 -5.83
N VAL A 42 -10.17 -10.00 -6.84
CA VAL A 42 -8.89 -10.71 -6.92
C VAL A 42 -7.72 -9.73 -6.98
N ALA A 43 -7.82 -8.68 -7.80
CA ALA A 43 -6.81 -7.64 -7.88
C ALA A 43 -6.61 -6.91 -6.53
N SER A 44 -7.70 -6.61 -5.82
CA SER A 44 -7.64 -5.96 -4.51
C SER A 44 -6.91 -6.83 -3.49
N TRP A 45 -7.24 -8.12 -3.39
CA TRP A 45 -6.54 -9.07 -2.52
C TRP A 45 -5.06 -9.20 -2.86
N ALA A 46 -4.70 -9.25 -4.14
CA ALA A 46 -3.31 -9.29 -4.58
C ALA A 46 -2.53 -8.03 -4.12
N ILE A 47 -3.11 -6.84 -4.29
CA ILE A 47 -2.50 -5.58 -3.85
C ILE A 47 -2.36 -5.56 -2.32
N ILE A 48 -3.40 -5.96 -1.58
CA ILE A 48 -3.39 -6.02 -0.11
C ILE A 48 -2.26 -6.92 0.38
N ALA A 49 -2.14 -8.13 -0.17
CA ALA A 49 -1.08 -9.07 0.23
C ALA A 49 0.31 -8.49 -0.02
N LEU A 50 0.57 -7.97 -1.24
CA LEU A 50 1.86 -7.37 -1.58
C LEU A 50 2.21 -6.19 -0.66
N LYS A 51 1.26 -5.28 -0.42
CA LYS A 51 1.49 -4.13 0.45
C LYS A 51 1.69 -4.52 1.90
N TYR A 52 0.96 -5.51 2.39
CA TYR A 52 1.11 -6.02 3.74
C TYR A 52 2.53 -6.53 4.00
N PHE A 53 3.08 -7.36 3.10
CA PHE A 53 4.45 -7.85 3.23
C PHE A 53 5.48 -6.70 3.14
N HIS A 54 5.29 -5.79 2.19
CA HIS A 54 6.21 -4.67 1.99
C HIS A 54 6.26 -3.72 3.20
N ILE A 55 5.10 -3.31 3.72
CA ILE A 55 5.02 -2.43 4.90
C ILE A 55 5.59 -3.13 6.13
N ARG A 56 5.29 -4.43 6.33
CA ARG A 56 5.87 -5.19 7.45
C ARG A 56 7.39 -5.25 7.39
N GLN A 57 7.96 -5.49 6.20
CA GLN A 57 9.40 -5.53 6.02
C GLN A 57 10.03 -4.15 6.27
N ALA A 58 9.43 -3.09 5.71
CA ALA A 58 9.85 -1.71 5.92
C ALA A 58 9.81 -1.30 7.40
N GLN A 59 8.75 -1.66 8.12
CA GLN A 59 8.63 -1.42 9.56
C GLN A 59 9.71 -2.15 10.35
N LYS A 60 9.93 -3.44 10.08
CA LYS A 60 10.95 -4.24 10.77
C LYS A 60 12.35 -3.62 10.62
N GLN A 61 12.75 -3.30 9.38
CA GLN A 61 14.05 -2.68 9.14
C GLN A 61 14.15 -1.26 9.71
N SER A 62 13.03 -0.53 9.79
CA SER A 62 13.03 0.82 10.37
C SER A 62 13.25 0.80 11.88
N VAL A 63 12.66 -0.15 12.60
CA VAL A 63 12.94 -0.35 14.03
C VAL A 63 14.41 -0.69 14.23
N GLU A 64 14.93 -1.65 13.47
CA GLU A 64 16.35 -2.06 13.53
C GLU A 64 17.32 -0.90 13.22
N PHE A 65 17.01 -0.11 12.19
CA PHE A 65 17.81 1.07 11.83
C PHE A 65 17.79 2.12 12.94
N LEU A 66 16.62 2.36 13.54
CA LEU A 66 16.45 3.35 14.59
C LEU A 66 17.23 2.97 15.85
N ASP A 67 17.26 1.68 16.20
CA ASP A 67 18.08 1.18 17.31
C ASP A 67 19.57 1.45 17.07
N ILE A 68 20.08 1.18 15.86
CA ILE A 68 21.47 1.48 15.48
C ILE A 68 21.75 2.99 15.50
N PHE A 69 20.80 3.79 15.01
CA PHE A 69 20.90 5.24 14.97
C PHE A 69 21.07 5.82 16.38
N TRP A 70 20.27 5.38 17.35
CA TRP A 70 20.34 5.88 18.73
C TRP A 70 21.56 5.38 19.51
N GLN A 71 22.09 4.21 19.16
CA GLN A 71 23.26 3.63 19.83
C GLN A 71 24.59 4.16 19.29
N SER A 72 24.64 4.58 18.03
CA SER A 72 25.86 5.05 17.38
C SER A 72 26.03 6.55 17.49
N LYS A 73 27.24 7.01 17.84
CA LYS A 73 27.64 8.43 17.74
C LYS A 73 28.37 8.77 16.44
N ARG A 74 28.62 7.77 15.58
CA ARG A 74 29.40 7.91 14.35
C ARG A 74 28.48 7.88 13.13
N LEU A 75 28.37 9.00 12.42
CA LEU A 75 27.51 9.13 11.24
C LEU A 75 27.90 8.16 10.11
N ASP A 76 29.19 7.90 9.89
CA ASP A 76 29.63 6.95 8.86
C ASP A 76 29.16 5.52 9.12
N ALA A 77 29.13 5.11 10.40
CA ALA A 77 28.63 3.80 10.79
C ALA A 77 27.11 3.69 10.59
N ILE A 78 26.38 4.78 10.86
CA ILE A 78 24.94 4.87 10.60
C ILE A 78 24.67 4.85 9.10
N TYR A 79 25.49 5.51 8.28
CA TYR A 79 25.38 5.47 6.81
C TYR A 79 25.57 4.04 6.26
N GLN A 80 26.56 3.30 6.74
CA GLN A 80 26.74 1.90 6.36
C GLN A 80 25.55 1.02 6.80
N ALA A 81 24.96 1.29 7.97
CA ALA A 81 23.75 0.60 8.40
C ALA A 81 22.55 0.95 7.50
N ALA A 82 22.46 2.20 7.05
CA ALA A 82 21.42 2.63 6.13
C ALA A 82 21.52 1.94 4.75
N GLU A 83 22.72 1.70 4.23
CA GLU A 83 22.91 0.94 2.99
C GLU A 83 22.47 -0.52 3.12
N LYS A 84 22.72 -1.14 4.29
CA LYS A 84 22.30 -2.53 4.56
C LYS A 84 20.79 -2.65 4.75
N LEU A 85 20.15 -1.66 5.37
CA LEU A 85 18.72 -1.63 5.68
C LEU A 85 17.91 -0.82 4.66
N SER A 86 18.21 -0.98 3.38
CA SER A 86 17.66 -0.17 2.27
C SER A 86 16.13 -0.24 2.07
N VAL A 87 15.44 -1.21 2.69
CA VAL A 87 13.96 -1.29 2.65
C VAL A 87 13.33 -0.40 3.72
N SER A 88 14.11 0.13 4.68
CA SER A 88 13.62 1.09 5.66
C SER A 88 13.45 2.49 5.06
N PRO A 89 12.24 3.08 5.09
CA PRO A 89 12.02 4.48 4.74
C PRO A 89 12.90 5.44 5.53
N ILE A 90 13.08 5.18 6.83
CA ILE A 90 13.88 6.04 7.73
C ILE A 90 15.35 6.02 7.31
N SER A 91 15.88 4.85 6.93
CA SER A 91 17.25 4.74 6.43
C SER A 91 17.47 5.56 5.16
N GLN A 92 16.48 5.58 4.27
CA GLN A 92 16.53 6.33 3.00
C GLN A 92 16.50 7.83 3.24
N VAL A 93 15.67 8.29 4.17
CA VAL A 93 15.64 9.69 4.63
C VAL A 93 16.98 10.09 5.23
N PHE A 94 17.53 9.28 6.14
CA PHE A 94 18.86 9.53 6.71
C PHE A 94 19.94 9.62 5.64
N ARG A 95 19.93 8.70 4.66
CA ARG A 95 20.91 8.67 3.57
C ARG A 95 20.89 9.95 2.75
N ALA A 96 19.70 10.45 2.42
CA ALA A 96 19.54 11.71 1.71
C ALA A 96 20.11 12.91 2.50
N GLY A 97 19.86 12.96 3.81
CA GLY A 97 20.41 13.99 4.68
C GLY A 97 21.93 13.90 4.83
N TYR A 98 22.48 12.70 5.00
CA TYR A 98 23.92 12.47 5.13
C TYR A 98 24.69 12.87 3.85
N ILE A 99 24.13 12.59 2.67
CA ILE A 99 24.71 13.03 1.39
C ILE A 99 24.80 14.56 1.33
N GLU A 100 23.74 15.28 1.69
CA GLU A 100 23.79 16.75 1.69
C GLU A 100 24.74 17.29 2.76
N LEU A 101 24.75 16.70 3.95
CA LEU A 101 25.68 17.07 5.02
C LEU A 101 27.15 16.93 4.56
N SER A 102 27.48 15.82 3.88
CA SER A 102 28.84 15.59 3.37
C SER A 102 29.28 16.66 2.36
N LYS A 103 28.35 17.19 1.54
CA LYS A 103 28.63 18.27 0.59
C LYS A 103 28.89 19.60 1.29
N VAL A 104 28.11 19.92 2.33
CA VAL A 104 28.29 21.13 3.14
C VAL A 104 29.63 21.10 3.85
N THR A 105 29.98 19.97 4.48
CA THR A 105 31.28 19.82 5.16
C THR A 105 32.46 19.89 4.19
N ALA A 106 32.32 19.34 2.97
CA ALA A 106 33.36 19.44 1.94
C ALA A 106 33.53 20.87 1.40
N GLY A 107 32.44 21.60 1.17
CA GLY A 107 32.49 22.99 0.70
C GLY A 107 32.97 23.99 1.76
N ALA A 108 32.69 23.72 3.04
CA ALA A 108 33.21 24.52 4.15
C ALA A 108 34.75 24.48 4.24
N ALA A 109 35.39 23.38 3.85
CA ALA A 109 36.85 23.27 3.77
C ALA A 109 37.47 24.17 2.69
N GLU A 110 36.68 24.65 1.72
CA GLU A 110 37.12 25.54 0.64
C GLU A 110 36.93 27.04 0.95
N GLY A 111 36.57 27.40 2.20
CA GLY A 111 36.62 28.80 2.70
C GLY A 111 35.38 29.65 2.45
N ALA A 112 34.20 29.05 2.22
CA ALA A 112 32.95 29.76 1.99
C ALA A 112 32.11 29.94 3.27
N GLU A 113 32.35 31.00 4.07
CA GLU A 113 31.57 31.32 5.29
C GLU A 113 30.05 31.51 5.06
N ARG A 114 29.61 31.78 3.82
CA ARG A 114 28.17 31.89 3.48
C ARG A 114 27.45 30.53 3.35
N GLN A 115 28.16 29.40 3.35
CA GLN A 115 27.56 28.08 3.12
C GLN A 115 26.88 27.46 4.34
N ASP A 116 27.14 27.92 5.56
CA ASP A 116 26.66 27.21 6.76
C ASP A 116 25.14 27.32 6.98
N LEU A 117 24.55 28.50 6.77
CA LEU A 117 23.10 28.70 6.91
C LEU A 117 22.32 28.07 5.75
N ASP A 118 22.77 28.29 4.51
CA ASP A 118 22.18 27.68 3.31
C ASP A 118 22.36 26.15 3.29
N GLY A 119 23.46 25.65 3.87
CA GLY A 119 23.77 24.23 3.97
C GLY A 119 22.80 23.47 4.87
N ILE A 120 22.48 24.03 6.04
CA ILE A 120 21.51 23.43 6.96
C ILE A 120 20.10 23.43 6.34
N GLU A 121 19.69 24.53 5.69
CA GLU A 121 18.40 24.59 4.99
C GLU A 121 18.33 23.55 3.85
N ASN A 122 19.44 23.35 3.13
CA ASN A 122 19.52 22.32 2.09
C ASN A 122 19.36 20.90 2.65
N ILE A 123 19.97 20.60 3.80
CA ILE A 123 19.83 19.31 4.49
C ILE A 123 18.38 19.10 4.91
N GLU A 124 17.75 20.09 5.57
CA GLU A 124 16.35 20.00 6.00
C GLU A 124 15.42 19.77 4.80
N ARG A 125 15.66 20.49 3.70
CA ARG A 125 14.90 20.35 2.46
C ARG A 125 15.08 18.96 1.84
N ALA A 126 16.29 18.40 1.86
CA ALA A 126 16.56 17.06 1.37
C ALA A 126 15.87 15.99 2.22
N LEU A 127 15.94 16.11 3.55
CA LEU A 127 15.22 15.24 4.49
C LEU A 127 13.71 15.29 4.23
N ARG A 128 13.14 16.48 4.08
CA ARG A 128 11.71 16.66 3.81
C ARG A 128 11.30 16.06 2.47
N ARG A 129 12.09 16.28 1.41
CA ARG A 129 11.85 15.69 0.09
C ARG A 129 11.91 14.17 0.14
N ALA A 130 12.92 13.60 0.79
CA ALA A 130 13.06 12.16 0.93
C ALA A 130 11.90 11.57 1.73
N SER A 131 11.47 12.22 2.82
CA SER A 131 10.33 11.78 3.63
C SER A 131 9.04 11.74 2.80
N VAL A 132 8.74 12.78 2.03
CA VAL A 132 7.56 12.81 1.14
C VAL A 132 7.66 11.75 0.04
N ALA A 133 8.84 11.55 -0.54
CA ALA A 133 9.05 10.54 -1.58
C ALA A 133 8.81 9.11 -1.04
N GLU A 134 9.36 8.79 0.12
CA GLU A 134 9.16 7.50 0.79
C GLU A 134 7.69 7.29 1.19
N LEU A 135 7.02 8.33 1.72
CA LEU A 135 5.58 8.27 2.03
C LEU A 135 4.77 7.96 0.76
N THR A 136 5.04 8.68 -0.33
CA THR A 136 4.36 8.47 -1.62
C THR A 136 4.57 7.04 -2.15
N TYR A 137 5.77 6.50 -1.98
CA TYR A 137 6.09 5.13 -2.38
C TYR A 137 5.31 4.10 -1.54
N LEU A 138 5.22 4.32 -0.22
CA LEU A 138 4.44 3.49 0.68
C LEU A 138 2.93 3.56 0.39
N GLU A 139 2.41 4.72 -0.02
CA GLU A 139 0.99 4.93 -0.36
C GLU A 139 0.60 4.46 -1.76
N SER A 140 1.59 4.17 -2.63
CA SER A 140 1.36 3.67 -3.98
C SER A 140 0.33 2.52 -4.02
N LYS A 141 -0.61 2.55 -4.96
CA LYS A 141 -1.69 1.55 -5.15
C LYS A 141 -2.75 1.49 -4.05
N VAL A 142 -2.59 2.16 -2.90
CA VAL A 142 -3.65 2.28 -1.89
C VAL A 142 -4.82 3.09 -2.42
N ALA A 143 -4.54 4.12 -3.22
CA ALA A 143 -5.58 4.91 -3.90
C ALA A 143 -6.47 4.04 -4.81
N PHE A 144 -5.90 3.05 -5.51
CA PHE A 144 -6.67 2.12 -6.34
C PHE A 144 -7.66 1.28 -5.52
N LEU A 145 -7.23 0.79 -4.34
CA LEU A 145 -8.10 0.08 -3.41
C LEU A 145 -9.22 1.00 -2.91
N ALA A 146 -8.92 2.25 -2.59
CA ALA A 146 -9.91 3.23 -2.15
C ALA A 146 -10.96 3.52 -3.23
N THR A 147 -10.54 3.75 -4.48
CA THR A 147 -11.44 3.96 -5.62
C THR A 147 -12.26 2.72 -5.94
N THR A 148 -11.64 1.53 -5.92
CA THR A 148 -12.36 0.28 -6.20
C THR A 148 -13.39 -0.01 -5.12
N GLY A 149 -13.04 0.21 -3.84
CA GLY A 149 -13.95 0.04 -2.72
C GLY A 149 -15.14 1.00 -2.76
N SER A 150 -14.93 2.25 -3.17
CA SER A 150 -16.01 3.24 -3.28
C SER A 150 -16.87 3.07 -4.53
N ALA A 151 -16.29 2.63 -5.65
CA ALA A 151 -17.02 2.43 -6.91
C ALA A 151 -17.81 1.11 -6.97
N ALA A 152 -17.35 0.07 -6.28
CA ALA A 152 -17.93 -1.28 -6.36
C ALA A 152 -19.46 -1.33 -6.08
N PRO A 153 -20.02 -0.62 -5.07
CA PRO A 153 -21.46 -0.61 -4.84
C PRO A 153 -22.27 -0.04 -6.01
N PHE A 154 -21.77 1.03 -6.65
CA PHE A 154 -22.45 1.65 -7.79
C PHE A 154 -22.37 0.77 -9.04
N VAL A 155 -21.22 0.12 -9.26
CA VAL A 155 -21.04 -0.85 -10.34
C VAL A 155 -21.97 -2.05 -10.15
N GLY A 156 -22.10 -2.56 -8.93
CA GLY A 156 -23.04 -3.64 -8.60
C GLY A 156 -24.50 -3.24 -8.79
N LEU A 157 -24.89 -2.04 -8.33
CA LEU A 157 -26.23 -1.51 -8.51
C LEU A 157 -26.58 -1.37 -10.01
N PHE A 158 -25.65 -0.87 -10.83
CA PHE A 158 -25.84 -0.76 -12.28
C PHE A 158 -26.22 -2.10 -12.92
N GLY A 159 -25.55 -3.20 -12.53
CA GLY A 159 -25.84 -4.55 -13.03
C GLY A 159 -27.21 -5.12 -12.60
N THR A 160 -27.88 -4.49 -11.63
CA THR A 160 -29.24 -4.89 -11.19
C THR A 160 -30.35 -4.07 -11.84
N VAL A 161 -30.02 -2.91 -12.46
CA VAL A 161 -30.99 -2.03 -13.12
C VAL A 161 -31.21 -2.41 -14.59
N TRP A 162 -30.23 -3.07 -15.22
CA TRP A 162 -30.22 -3.48 -16.62
C TRP A 162 -30.39 -4.99 -16.77
#